data_AF-A0A3M1RB57-F1
#
_entry.id   AF-A0A3M1RB57-F1
#
_cell.length_a   1.000
_cell.length_b   1.000
_cell.length_c   1.000
_cell.angle_alpha   90.00
_cell.angle_beta   90.00
_cell.angle_gamma   90.00
#
_symmetry.space_group_name_H-M   'P 1'
#
loop_
_entity.id
_entity.type
_entity.pdbx_description
1 polymer ?
#
loop_
_entity_poly.entity_id
_entity_poly.type
_entity_poly.pdbx_seq_one_letter_code
_entity_poly.pdbx_strand_id
1 'polypeptide(L)' 'MTAPFLDTNVLLRHVLGDHPEQSPRATAYLRQIEEGQITVTLADTVIFGAVFTLERHYRRPRARIREALLPFPPIS' A
#
# COMPACT_ATOMS: atom_id res chain seq x y z
N MET A 1 -7.95 10.10 20.02
CA MET A 1 -7.38 8.83 19.50
C MET A 1 -6.58 9.18 18.26
N THR A 2 -5.35 8.70 18.14
CA THR A 2 -4.51 8.89 16.95
C THR A 2 -4.88 7.84 15.89
N ALA A 3 -4.97 8.26 14.62
CA ALA A 3 -5.22 7.33 13.52
C ALA A 3 -4.04 6.34 13.39
N PRO A 4 -4.30 5.03 13.20
CA PRO A 4 -3.25 4.04 13.03
C PRO A 4 -2.39 4.33 11.79
N PHE A 5 -1.10 4.01 11.83
CA PHE A 5 -0.20 4.15 10.68
C PHE A 5 -0.33 2.95 9.73
N LEU A 6 -0.39 3.23 8.43
CA LEU A 6 -0.39 2.19 7.41
C LEU A 6 1.04 1.65 7.20
N ASP A 7 1.22 0.34 7.28
CA ASP A 7 2.50 -0.30 7.00
C ASP A 7 2.70 -0.59 5.50
N THR A 8 3.96 -0.52 5.07
CA THR A 8 4.37 -0.83 3.69
C THR A 8 3.88 -2.20 3.22
N ASN A 9 3.87 -3.20 4.10
CA ASN A 9 3.48 -4.56 3.74
C ASN A 9 2.00 -4.66 3.35
N VAL A 10 1.13 -3.79 3.87
CA VAL A 10 -0.29 -3.78 3.46
C VAL A 10 -0.39 -3.43 1.98
N LEU A 11 0.34 -2.40 1.54
CA LEU A 11 0.41 -2.03 0.13
C LEU A 11 1.04 -3.15 -0.71
N LEU A 12 2.15 -3.74 -0.24
CA LEU A 12 2.81 -4.83 -0.97
C LEU A 12 1.88 -6.03 -1.16
N ARG A 13 1.21 -6.50 -0.10
CA ARG A 13 0.29 -7.64 -0.17
C ARG A 13 -0.87 -7.36 -1.12
N HIS A 14 -1.45 -6.18 -1.08
CA HIS A 14 -2.49 -5.78 -2.03
C HIS A 14 -1.98 -5.78 -3.49
N VAL A 15 -0.80 -5.19 -3.72
CA VAL A 15 -0.23 -4.95 -5.04
C VAL A 15 0.37 -6.23 -5.68
N LEU A 16 0.81 -7.19 -4.87
CA LEU A 16 1.45 -8.43 -5.32
C LEU A 16 0.48 -9.61 -5.39
N GLY A 17 -0.50 -9.69 -4.49
CA GLY A 17 -1.37 -10.87 -4.38
C GLY A 17 -0.60 -12.15 -4.02
N ASP A 18 0.55 -12.04 -3.34
CA ASP A 18 1.53 -13.11 -3.16
C ASP A 18 1.31 -13.97 -1.90
N HIS A 19 0.34 -13.60 -1.06
CA HIS A 19 0.00 -14.36 0.14
C HIS A 19 -1.51 -14.71 0.18
N PRO A 20 -1.88 -15.99 0.37
CA PRO A 20 -3.28 -16.45 0.27
C PRO A 20 -4.21 -15.80 1.31
N GLU A 21 -3.74 -15.59 2.54
CA GLU A 21 -4.56 -14.96 3.59
C GLU A 21 -4.38 -13.44 3.69
N GLN A 22 -3.14 -12.94 3.62
CA GLN A 22 -2.85 -11.53 3.85
C GLN A 22 -3.27 -10.63 2.68
N SER A 23 -3.17 -11.10 1.43
CA SER A 23 -3.48 -10.25 0.26
C SER A 23 -4.97 -9.91 0.14
N PRO A 24 -5.91 -10.86 0.33
CA PRO A 24 -7.33 -10.53 0.38
C PRO A 24 -7.66 -9.58 1.53
N ARG A 25 -7.06 -9.79 2.71
CA ARG A 25 -7.25 -8.93 3.89
C ARG A 25 -6.73 -7.52 3.68
N ALA A 26 -5.55 -7.38 3.07
CA ALA A 26 -4.97 -6.08 2.75
C ALA A 26 -5.86 -5.30 1.76
N THR A 27 -6.34 -5.97 0.72
CA THR A 27 -7.28 -5.37 -0.25
C THR A 27 -8.58 -4.92 0.42
N ALA A 28 -9.17 -5.78 1.25
CA ALA A 28 -10.39 -5.43 1.98
C ALA A 28 -10.17 -4.25 2.94
N TYR A 29 -9.02 -4.20 3.61
CA TYR A 29 -8.67 -3.11 4.52
C TYR A 29 -8.48 -1.78 3.78
N LEU A 30 -7.77 -1.77 2.66
CA LEU A 30 -7.61 -0.56 1.82
C LEU A 30 -8.95 -0.07 1.27
N ARG A 31 -9.85 -0.99 0.91
CA ARG A 31 -11.21 -0.65 0.48
C ARG A 31 -12.01 0.05 1.58
N GLN A 32 -11.92 -0.41 2.84
CA GLN A 32 -12.58 0.26 3.97
C GLN A 32 -12.05 1.68 4.20
N ILE A 33 -10.77 1.92 3.90
CA ILE A 33 -10.17 3.27 3.96
C ILE A 33 -10.72 4.14 2.83
N GLU A 34 -10.76 3.62 1.60
CA GLU A 34 -11.30 4.33 0.42
C GLU A 34 -12.79 4.68 0.59
N GLU A 35 -13.57 3.78 1.19
CA GLU A 35 -14.99 3.98 1.52
C GLU A 35 -15.20 4.91 2.74
N GLY A 36 -14.14 5.42 3.37
CA GLY A 36 -14.20 6.33 4.51
C GLY A 36 -14.64 5.68 5.83
N GLN A 37 -14.67 4.34 5.90
CA GLN A 37 -15.04 3.61 7.12
C GLN A 37 -13.92 3.61 8.16
N ILE A 38 -12.67 3.71 7.71
CA ILE A 38 -11.48 3.74 8.56
C ILE A 38 -10.58 4.90 8.12
N THR A 39 -10.05 5.63 9.09
CA THR A 39 -9.01 6.64 8.85
C THR A 39 -7.65 6.09 9.30
N VAL A 40 -6.63 6.26 8.45
CA VAL A 40 -5.24 5.88 8.75
C VAL A 40 -4.30 7.05 8.45
N THR A 41 -3.12 7.03 9.06
CA THR A 41 -2.02 7.91 8.70
C THR A 41 -1.14 7.24 7.66
N LEU A 42 -0.95 7.88 6.51
CA LEU A 42 -0.04 7.44 5.45
C LEU A 42 1.15 8.40 5.37
N ALA A 43 2.37 7.88 5.51
CA ALA A 43 3.60 8.65 5.42
C ALA A 43 4.33 8.40 4.10
N ASP A 44 5.08 9.38 3.62
CA ASP A 44 5.91 9.29 2.40
C ASP A 44 6.88 8.10 2.45
N THR A 45 7.39 7.77 3.65
CA THR A 45 8.30 6.65 3.87
C THR A 45 7.65 5.30 3.59
N VAL A 46 6.33 5.17 3.75
CA VAL A 46 5.56 3.96 3.43
C VAL A 46 5.47 3.77 1.91
N ILE A 47 5.18 4.86 1.18
CA ILE A 47 5.18 4.85 -0.29
C ILE A 47 6.58 4.57 -0.83
N PHE A 48 7.60 5.23 -0.28
CA PHE A 48 8.99 4.97 -0.62
C PHE A 48 9.37 3.50 -0.40
N GLY A 49 9.00 2.93 0.76
CA GLY A 49 9.24 1.52 1.07
C GLY A 49 8.59 0.58 0.06
N ALA A 50 7.36 0.87 -0.37
CA ALA A 50 6.66 0.09 -1.37
C ALA A 50 7.36 0.18 -2.75
N VAL A 51 7.68 1.40 -3.20
CA VAL A 51 8.40 1.63 -4.46
C VAL A 51 9.75 0.92 -4.47
N PHE A 52 10.56 1.11 -3.42
CA PHE A 52 11.89 0.52 -3.29
C PHE A 52 11.80 -1.02 -3.31
N THR A 53 10.87 -1.60 -2.56
CA THR A 53 10.73 -3.06 -2.47
C THR A 53 10.25 -3.65 -3.79
N LEU A 54 9.24 -3.05 -4.43
CA LEU A 54 8.74 -3.51 -5.73
C LEU A 54 9.81 -3.41 -6.82
N GLU A 55 10.60 -2.34 -6.83
CA GLU A 55 11.66 -2.15 -7.82
C GLU A 55 12.88 -3.05 -7.56
N ARG A 56 13.39 -3.09 -6.33
CA ARG A 56 14.68 -3.72 -6.02
C ARG A 56 14.56 -5.21 -5.76
N HIS A 57 13.51 -5.63 -5.04
CA HIS A 57 13.30 -7.04 -4.70
C HIS A 57 12.49 -7.74 -5.78
N TYR A 58 11.32 -7.18 -6.14
CA TYR A 58 10.41 -7.81 -7.11
C TYR A 58 10.71 -7.44 -8.57
N ARG A 59 11.69 -6.56 -8.83
CA ARG A 59 12.12 -6.15 -10.18
C ARG A 59 10.97 -5.65 -11.07
N ARG A 60 9.94 -5.07 -10.46
CA ARG A 60 8.76 -4.60 -11.19
C ARG A 60 9.10 -3.32 -11.98
N PRO A 61 8.62 -3.17 -13.22
CA PRO A 61 8.86 -1.95 -13.99
C PRO A 61 8.29 -0.71 -13.30
N ARG A 62 9.00 0.42 -13.35
CA ARG A 62 8.58 1.68 -12.69
C ARG A 62 7.19 2.15 -13.13
N ALA A 63 6.82 1.94 -14.40
CA ALA A 63 5.49 2.24 -14.90
C ALA A 63 4.39 1.46 -14.15
N ARG A 64 4.58 0.16 -13.91
CA ARG A 64 3.65 -0.68 -13.15
C ARG A 64 3.59 -0.30 -11.68
N ILE A 65 4.74 0.08 -11.09
CA ILE A 65 4.78 0.58 -9.71
C ILE A 65 3.97 1.87 -9.59
N ARG A 66 4.16 2.81 -10.52
CA ARG A 66 3.40 4.07 -10.57
C ARG A 66 1.90 3.78 -10.68
N GLU A 67 1.47 2.96 -11.63
CA GLU A 67 0.05 2.60 -11.80
C GLU A 67 -0.56 2.03 -10.51
N ALA A 68 0.19 1.17 -9.82
CA ALA A 68 -0.29 0.52 -8.59
C ALA A 68 -0.36 1.47 -7.39
N LEU A 69 0.53 2.47 -7.30
CA LEU A 69 0.66 3.32 -6.11
C LEU A 69 0.05 4.72 -6.27
N LEU A 70 -0.28 5.14 -7.50
CA LEU A 70 -0.90 6.44 -7.77
C LEU A 70 -2.20 6.70 -6.98
N PRO A 71 -3.07 5.70 -6.68
CA PRO A 71 -4.25 5.92 -5.87
C PRO A 71 -3.98 6.28 -4.40
N PHE A 72 -2.74 6.17 -3.93
CA PHE A 72 -2.34 6.43 -2.54
C PHE A 72 -1.46 7.69 -2.45
N PRO A 73 -2.02 8.89 -2.66
CA PRO A 73 -1.22 10.11 -2.60
C PRO A 73 -0.67 10.31 -1.17
N PRO A 74 0.61 10.67 -1.02
CA PRO A 74 1.14 11.07 0.28
C PRO A 74 0.39 12.28 0.82
N ILE A 75 0.21 12.32 2.14
CA ILE A 75 -0.32 13.51 2.83
C ILE A 75 0.90 14.39 3.15
N SER A 76 1.05 15.50 2.42
CA SER A 76 2.02 16.56 2.78
C SER A 76 1.52 17.39 3.95
#